data_AF-A0A3B8XHU2-F1
#
_entry.id   AF-A0A3B8XHU2-F1
#
_cell.length_a   1.000
_cell.length_b   1.000
_cell.length_c   1.000
_cell.angle_alpha   90.00
_cell.angle_beta   90.00
_cell.angle_gamma   90.00
#
_symmetry.space_group_name_H-M   'P 1'
#
loop_
_entity.id
_entity.type
_entity.pdbx_description
1 polymer ?
#
loop_
_entity_poly.entity_id
_entity_poly.type
_entity_poly.pdbx_seq_one_letter_code
_entity_poly.pdbx_strand_id
1 'polypeptide(L)' 'MLEGIKVIEMATYIAAPGAGGILADWGADVVKIEPLSGCPMRYTMQNVGAEHLKGSPI' A
#
# COMPACT_ATOMS: atom_id res chain seq x y z
N MET A 1 -17.01 13.32 -3.58
CA MET A 1 -16.28 14.53 -4.03
C MET A 1 -15.54 14.29 -5.34
N LEU A 2 -14.99 13.09 -5.56
CA LEU A 2 -14.15 12.76 -6.72
C LEU A 2 -14.78 11.74 -7.68
N GLU A 3 -16.11 11.59 -7.65
CA GLU A 3 -16.82 10.69 -8.57
C GLU A 3 -16.52 11.02 -10.03
N GLY A 4 -16.29 9.99 -10.85
CA GLY A 4 -15.92 10.13 -12.25
C GLY A 4 -14.43 10.40 -12.51
N ILE A 5 -13.62 10.67 -11.47
CA ILE A 5 -12.16 10.80 -11.60
C ILE A 5 -11.52 9.42 -11.57
N LYS A 6 -10.62 9.16 -12.53
CA LYS A 6 -9.77 7.97 -12.59
C LYS A 6 -8.34 8.33 -12.21
N VAL A 7 -7.75 7.58 -11.28
CA VAL A 7 -6.39 7.80 -10.80
C VAL A 7 -5.56 6.55 -11.04
N ILE A 8 -4.39 6.73 -11.64
CA ILE A 8 -3.39 5.67 -11.78
C ILE A 8 -2.36 5.84 -10.67
N GLU A 9 -2.28 4.85 -9.77
CA GLU A 9 -1.42 4.90 -8.59
C GLU A 9 -0.19 4.00 -8.79
N MET A 10 0.98 4.61 -8.96
CA MET A 10 2.25 3.92 -9.26
C MET A 10 3.29 4.03 -8.13
N ALA A 11 2.95 4.69 -7.03
CA ALA A 11 3.87 4.88 -5.93
C ALA A 11 4.04 3.59 -5.11
N THR A 12 5.10 3.57 -4.32
CA THR A 12 5.45 2.46 -3.44
C THR A 12 5.56 2.99 -2.01
N TYR A 13 5.57 2.09 -1.03
CA TYR A 13 5.62 2.42 0.40
C TYR A 13 4.31 3.01 0.93
N ILE A 14 4.37 4.03 1.80
CA ILE A 14 3.27 4.34 2.71
C ILE A 14 2.57 5.64 2.34
N ALA A 15 3.33 6.74 2.23
CA ALA A 15 2.73 8.08 2.14
C ALA A 15 1.86 8.27 0.88
N ALA A 16 2.39 7.96 -0.30
CA ALA A 16 1.69 8.17 -1.56
C ALA A 16 0.54 7.18 -1.78
N PRO A 17 0.69 5.87 -1.50
CA PRO A 17 -0.46 4.96 -1.52
C PRO A 17 -1.53 5.31 -0.48
N GLY A 18 -1.13 5.86 0.68
CA GLY A 18 -2.06 6.41 1.66
C GLY A 18 -2.88 7.59 1.13
N ALA A 19 -2.25 8.51 0.39
CA ALA A 19 -2.97 9.56 -0.32
C ALA A 19 -3.92 8.98 -1.38
N GLY A 20 -3.49 7.95 -2.12
CA GLY A 20 -4.35 7.22 -3.06
C GLY A 20 -5.60 6.62 -2.40
N GLY A 21 -5.45 6.07 -1.19
CA GLY A 21 -6.57 5.58 -0.38
C GLY A 21 -7.57 6.69 -0.03
N ILE A 22 -7.08 7.84 0.42
CA ILE A 22 -7.94 9.01 0.72
C ILE A 22 -8.72 9.47 -0.53
N LEU A 23 -8.07 9.48 -1.70
CA LEU A 23 -8.75 9.83 -2.96
C LEU A 23 -9.86 8.81 -3.30
N ALA A 24 -9.61 7.52 -3.07
CA ALA A 24 -10.61 6.47 -3.25
C ALA A 24 -11.79 6.64 -2.27
N ASP A 25 -11.52 6.92 -1.00
CA ASP A 25 -12.55 7.18 0.02
C ASP A 25 -13.43 8.39 -0.34
N TRP A 26 -12.86 9.36 -1.06
CA TRP A 26 -13.61 10.52 -1.57
C TRP A 26 -14.36 10.28 -2.88
N GLY A 27 -14.28 9.08 -3.43
CA GLY A 27 -15.08 8.59 -4.57
C GLY A 27 -14.32 8.44 -5.90
N ALA A 28 -12.99 8.54 -5.91
CA ALA A 28 -12.21 8.31 -7.13
C ALA A 28 -12.07 6.81 -7.46
N ASP A 29 -12.02 6.48 -8.75
CA ASP A 29 -11.65 5.15 -9.25
C ASP A 29 -10.12 5.05 -9.32
N VAL A 30 -9.51 4.53 -8.25
CA VAL A 30 -8.05 4.45 -8.09
C VAL A 30 -7.55 3.05 -8.45
N VAL A 31 -6.81 2.95 -9.55
CA VAL A 31 -6.19 1.69 -9.99
C VAL A 31 -4.73 1.69 -9.61
N LYS A 32 -4.35 0.77 -8.73
CA LYS A 32 -2.96 0.56 -8.34
C LYS A 32 -2.22 -0.28 -9.38
N ILE A 33 -1.11 0.25 -9.87
CA ILE A 33 -0.19 -0.45 -10.77
C ILE A 33 0.96 -1.01 -9.95
N GLU A 34 1.23 -2.29 -10.14
CA GLU A 34 2.29 -3.01 -9.44
C GLU A 34 3.13 -3.83 -10.43
N PRO A 35 4.38 -4.16 -10.08
CA PRO A 35 5.13 -5.21 -10.76
C PRO A 35 4.36 -6.54 -10.75
N LEU A 36 4.66 -7.44 -11.69
CA LEU A 36 4.07 -8.79 -11.70
C LEU A 36 4.34 -9.57 -10.41
N SER A 37 5.45 -9.28 -9.74
CA SER A 37 5.81 -9.84 -8.44
C SER A 37 5.08 -9.17 -7.27
N GLY A 38 4.18 -8.22 -7.50
CA GLY A 38 3.52 -7.41 -6.48
C GLY A 38 4.40 -6.27 -5.93
N CYS A 39 3.76 -5.30 -5.29
CA CYS A 39 4.40 -4.20 -4.57
C CYS A 39 5.23 -4.75 -3.38
N PRO A 40 6.47 -4.28 -3.16
CA PRO A 40 7.32 -4.71 -2.04
C PRO A 40 6.64 -4.63 -0.67
N MET A 41 5.74 -3.65 -0.48
CA MET A 41 5.00 -3.48 0.78
C MET A 41 4.11 -4.66 1.15
N ARG A 42 3.69 -5.49 0.18
CA ARG A 42 2.92 -6.71 0.44
C ARG A 42 3.72 -7.75 1.22
N TYR A 43 5.05 -7.72 1.06
CA TYR A 43 5.99 -8.67 1.66
C TYR A 43 6.75 -8.07 2.84
N THR A 44 6.67 -6.75 3.06
CA THR A 44 7.43 -6.09 4.13
C THR A 44 7.17 -6.76 5.46
N MET A 45 5.91 -7.00 5.86
CA MET A 45 5.58 -7.69 7.12
C MET A 45 5.95 -9.19 7.14
N GLN A 46 6.21 -9.82 5.99
CA GLN A 46 6.69 -11.20 5.92
C GLN A 46 8.22 -11.27 6.05
N ASN A 47 8.91 -10.24 5.55
CA ASN A 47 10.37 -10.12 5.56
C ASN A 47 10.91 -9.33 6.75
N VAL A 48 10.08 -8.59 7.49
CA VAL A 48 10.40 -8.15 8.84
C VAL A 48 10.33 -9.41 9.70
N GLY A 49 11.44 -10.14 9.72
CA GLY A 49 11.50 -11.45 10.35
C GLY A 49 10.97 -11.40 11.78
N ALA A 50 9.94 -12.20 12.05
CA ALA A 50 9.58 -12.63 13.39
C ALA A 50 10.75 -13.32 14.12
N GLU A 51 11.87 -13.58 13.44
CA GLU A 51 13.13 -14.03 14.02
C GLU A 51 13.71 -13.05 15.06
N HIS A 52 13.56 -11.72 14.92
CA HIS A 52 13.99 -10.77 15.97
C HIS A 52 13.01 -10.72 17.16
N LEU A 53 11.81 -11.32 17.02
CA LEU A 53 10.84 -11.45 18.11
C LEU A 53 11.05 -12.72 18.95
N LYS A 54 11.91 -13.66 18.53
CA LYS A 54 12.32 -14.80 19.36
C LYS A 54 13.15 -14.30 20.56
N GLY A 55 12.49 -14.16 21.70
CA GLY A 55 13.10 -13.69 22.96
C GLY A 55 12.57 -12.34 23.46
N SER A 56 11.58 -11.76 22.78
CA SER A 56 10.83 -10.62 23.32
C SER A 56 10.06 -11.05 24.58
N PRO A 57 10.13 -10.29 25.69
CA PRO A 57 9.33 -10.55 26.89
C PRO A 57 7.88 -10.08 26.78
N ILE A 58 7.49 -9.45 25.65
CA ILE A 58 6.08 -9.30 25.24
C ILE A 58 5.70 -10.40 24.25
#